data_AF-A0A9D9HSG3-F1
#
_entry.id   AF-A0A9D9HSG3-F1
#
_cell.length_a   1.000
_cell.length_b   1.000
_cell.length_c   1.000
_cell.angle_alpha   90.00
_cell.angle_beta   90.00
_cell.angle_gamma   90.00
#
_symmetry.space_group_name_H-M   'P 1'
#
loop_
_entity.id
_entity.type
_entity.pdbx_description
1 polymer ?
#
loop_
_entity_poly.entity_id
_entity_poly.type
_entity_poly.pdbx_seq_one_letter_code
_entity_poly.pdbx_strand_id
1 'polypeptide(L)' 'EADAPRGYILIRYKGKALGFVKNIGNRANNLYPQEWRIRSGYLTEQVSVVV' A
#
# COMPACT_ATOMS: atom_id res chain seq x y z
N GLU A 1 9.90 16.24 -13.29
CA GLU A 1 8.92 15.28 -12.76
C GLU A 1 8.67 15.61 -11.30
N ALA A 2 7.42 15.76 -10.89
CA ALA A 2 7.09 16.15 -9.52
C ALA A 2 7.09 14.92 -8.62
N ASP A 3 8.19 14.70 -7.92
CA ASP A 3 8.21 13.80 -6.77
C ASP A 3 7.18 14.30 -5.75
N ALA A 4 6.34 13.39 -5.23
CA ALA A 4 5.34 13.78 -4.25
C ALA A 4 6.05 14.27 -2.98
N PRO A 5 5.49 15.26 -2.24
CA PRO A 5 6.14 15.77 -1.04
C PRO A 5 6.35 14.64 -0.02
N ARG A 6 7.54 14.61 0.60
CA ARG A 6 7.83 13.70 1.70
C ARG A 6 7.05 14.13 2.95
N GLY A 7 6.66 13.16 3.77
CA GLY A 7 5.87 13.39 4.98
C GLY A 7 4.48 12.76 4.92
N TYR A 8 3.57 13.28 5.73
CA TYR A 8 2.20 12.80 5.80
C TYR A 8 1.36 13.40 4.69
N ILE A 9 0.80 12.55 3.82
CA ILE A 9 0.01 12.98 2.67
C ILE A 9 -1.28 12.17 2.56
N LEU A 10 -2.32 12.78 1.97
CA LEU A 10 -3.57 12.13 1.61
C LEU A 10 -3.51 11.66 0.16
N ILE A 11 -3.61 10.36 -0.07
CA ILE A 11 -3.65 9.79 -1.43
C ILE A 11 -5.08 9.86 -1.97
N ARG A 12 -5.19 10.19 -3.27
CA ARG A 12 -6.46 10.13 -4.01
C ARG A 12 -6.30 9.28 -5.27
N TYR A 13 -7.33 8.52 -5.62
CA TYR A 13 -7.45 7.82 -6.90
C TYR A 13 -8.77 8.18 -7.57
N LYS A 14 -8.72 8.65 -8.82
CA LYS A 14 -9.89 9.13 -9.58
C LYS A 14 -10.74 10.14 -8.77
N GLY A 15 -10.08 11.08 -8.10
CA GLY A 15 -10.71 12.10 -7.26
C GLY A 15 -11.15 11.63 -5.86
N LYS A 16 -11.21 10.32 -5.61
CA LYS A 16 -11.63 9.73 -4.32
C LYS A 16 -10.45 9.60 -3.38
N ALA A 17 -10.60 10.05 -2.14
CA ALA A 17 -9.59 9.87 -1.10
C ALA A 17 -9.46 8.38 -0.74
N LEU A 18 -8.23 7.85 -0.85
CA LEU A 18 -7.91 6.46 -0.52
C LEU A 18 -7.36 6.31 0.89
N GLY A 19 -6.82 7.37 1.50
CA GLY A 19 -6.28 7.33 2.86
C GLY A 19 -4.96 8.06 3.03
N PHE A 20 -4.49 8.09 4.27
CA PHE A 20 -3.22 8.71 4.63
C PHE A 20 -2.06 7.73 4.50
N VAL A 21 -0.94 8.27 4.04
CA VAL A 21 0.35 7.58 4.03
C VAL A 21 1.45 8.49 4.56
N LYS A 22 2.55 7.87 5.01
CA LYS A 22 3.82 8.57 5.23
C LYS A 22 4.75 8.31 4.05
N ASN A 23 4.90 9.29 3.17
CA ASN A 23 5.81 9.24 2.03
C ASN A 23 7.26 9.49 2.50
N ILE A 24 8.18 8.59 2.17
CA ILE A 24 9.61 8.71 2.46
C ILE A 24 10.46 8.86 1.18
N GLY A 25 9.84 9.01 0.01
CA GLY A 25 10.48 9.09 -1.31
C GLY A 25 10.14 7.86 -2.13
N ASN A 26 11.04 6.87 -2.17
CA ASN A 26 10.85 5.64 -2.96
C ASN A 26 9.75 4.70 -2.42
N ARG A 27 9.20 4.98 -1.23
CA ARG A 27 8.16 4.19 -0.58
C ARG A 27 7.19 5.10 0.16
N ALA A 28 5.94 4.67 0.26
CA ALA A 28 4.96 5.22 1.17
C ALA A 28 4.52 4.15 2.19
N ASN A 29 4.53 4.50 3.47
CA ASN A 29 3.99 3.62 4.50
C ASN A 29 2.48 3.83 4.62
N ASN A 30 1.72 2.75 4.52
CA ASN A 30 0.30 2.75 4.80
C ASN A 30 0.06 3.00 6.29
N LEU A 31 -0.78 3.98 6.62
CA LEU A 31 -1.11 4.36 8.00
C LEU A 31 -2.47 3.81 8.44
N TYR A 32 -3.10 2.95 7.65
CA TYR A 32 -4.30 2.25 8.07
C TYR A 32 -4.03 1.31 9.24
N PRO A 33 -4.95 1.25 10.22
CA PRO A 33 -4.84 0.33 11.33
C PRO A 33 -4.72 -1.12 10.87
N GLN A 34 -4.02 -1.94 11.66
CA GLN A 34 -3.72 -3.32 11.31
C GLN A 34 -4.97 -4.19 11.23
N GLU A 35 -5.99 -3.89 12.04
CA GLU A 35 -7.29 -4.55 12.06
C GLU A 35 -8.09 -4.37 10.76
N TRP A 36 -7.79 -3.35 9.96
CA TRP A 36 -8.44 -3.11 8.66
C TRP A 36 -7.72 -3.78 7.49
N ARG A 37 -6.62 -4.50 7.76
CA ARG A 37 -5.92 -5.23 6.71
C ARG A 37 -6.82 -6.34 6.18
N ILE A 38 -7.14 -6.24 4.89
CA ILE A 38 -7.80 -7.32 4.15
C ILE A 38 -6.82 -8.49 4.09
N ARG A 39 -7.21 -9.63 4.66
CA ARG A 39 -6.47 -10.89 4.60
C ARG A 39 -7.22 -11.83 3.67
N SER A 40 -6.53 -12.41 2.69
CA SER A 40 -7.08 -13.52 1.92
C SER A 40 -6.65 -14.83 2.56
N GLY A 41 -7.60 -15.76 2.74
CA GLY A 41 -7.30 -17.16 3.09
C GLY A 41 -6.92 -18.03 1.89
N TYR A 42 -6.82 -17.42 0.70
CA TYR A 42 -6.47 -18.15 -0.53
C TYR A 42 -5.00 -18.57 -0.47
N LEU A 43 -4.78 -19.87 -0.22
CA LEU A 43 -3.52 -20.53 -0.50
C LEU A 43 -3.53 -20.89 -1.99
N THR A 44 -2.72 -20.20 -2.79
CA THR A 44 -2.42 -20.68 -4.15
C THR A 44 -1.83 -22.07 -4.02
N GLU A 45 -2.33 -23.03 -4.82
CA GLU A 45 -1.74 -24.37 -4.92
C GLU A 45 -0.23 -24.21 -5.09
N GLN A 46 0.54 -24.85 -4.21
CA GLN A 46 1.98 -24.64 -4.06
C GLN A 46 2.65 -24.63 -5.44
N VAL A 47 3.22 -23.49 -5.82
CA VAL A 47 4.13 -23.44 -6.97
C VAL A 47 5.33 -24.29 -6.57
N SER A 48 5.34 -25.54 -7.04
CA SER A 48 6.49 -26.42 -6.99
C SER A 48 7.60 -25.75 -7.78
N VAL A 49 8.51 -25.10 -7.06
CA VAL A 49 9.80 -24.71 -7.62
C VAL A 49 10.54 -26.02 -7.86
N VAL A 50 10.46 -26.52 -9.10
CA VAL A 50 11.39 -27.54 -9.58
C VAL A 50 12.74 -26.84 -9.68
N VAL A 51 13.62 -27.17 -8.74
CA VAL A 51 15.05 -26.81 -8.76
C VAL A 51 15.75 -27.71 -9.77
#